data_AF-E3K882-F1
#
_entry.id   AF-E3K882-F1
#
_cell.length_a   1.000
_cell.length_b   1.000
_cell.length_c   1.000
_cell.angle_alpha   90.00
_cell.angle_beta   90.00
_cell.angle_gamma   90.00
#
_symmetry.space_group_name_H-M   'P 1'
#
loop_
_entity.id
_entity.type
_entity.pdbx_description
1 polymer ?
#
loop_
_entity_poly.entity_id
_entity_poly.type
_entity_poly.pdbx_seq_one_letter_code
_entity_poly.pdbx_strand_id
1 'polypeptide(L)'
;MSSSQSHFPGGNPPVGVENVNRAYSTILPNSNSSLSRCISAFVRVLLDIEYNAKKSPSNTWMKTPSAHDFHVGSNLPESIILRPINCIPPGSLLSTSERIAPVFRSIFIHDLSISDFPGVTFAWDHPWDSPWNQIFAKFVLKHWRNGYTSGAFAPFFMNPVEAVNTILQLGILHRWFLGRQKGVRLGQFSHEIKAKKSKSEKKSKIRIQISQHRRETLLKLNVTAETAALFDNIKSTSDTEQIPPRDLLKIPLPWRSEEFCSFAQKLDDIFIDKQSSNKGSRFVHEFVLESRRKTPTSARPAGFKDVPRHLPSNCYAAEYVATLSESQRNLLNPKGAVDLLEIMNIR
;
A
#
# COMPACT_ATOMS: atom_id res chain seq x y z
N MET A 1 13.84 3.63 -26.53
CA MET A 1 14.25 4.95 -26.00
C MET A 1 12.99 5.77 -25.76
N SER A 2 12.58 5.96 -24.51
CA SER A 2 11.35 6.70 -24.19
C SER A 2 11.69 8.17 -24.09
N SER A 3 11.17 9.00 -25.00
CA SER A 3 11.35 10.44 -24.94
C SER A 3 10.73 10.94 -23.63
N SER A 4 11.57 11.47 -22.73
CA SER A 4 11.11 12.24 -21.59
C SER A 4 10.30 13.42 -22.13
N GLN A 5 9.00 13.45 -21.87
CA GLN A 5 8.18 14.62 -22.17
C GLN A 5 8.77 15.82 -21.40
N SER A 6 9.47 16.69 -22.12
CA SER A 6 10.17 17.87 -21.59
C SER A 6 9.25 19.09 -21.42
N HIS A 7 7.93 18.91 -21.57
CA HIS A 7 6.94 19.97 -21.49
C HIS A 7 5.71 19.53 -20.68
N PHE A 8 5.08 20.48 -19.98
CA PHE A 8 3.79 20.24 -19.36
C PHE A 8 2.69 20.25 -20.45
N PRO A 9 1.91 19.17 -20.64
CA PRO A 9 0.96 19.04 -21.76
C PRO A 9 -0.12 20.14 -21.82
N GLY A 10 -0.34 20.87 -20.73
CA GLY A 10 -1.27 22.01 -20.66
C GLY A 10 -0.59 23.35 -20.37
N GLY A 11 0.73 23.47 -20.53
CA GLY A 11 1.52 24.68 -20.22
C GLY A 11 1.67 25.01 -18.74
N ASN A 12 0.79 24.50 -17.88
CA ASN A 12 0.78 24.73 -16.45
C ASN A 12 1.49 23.63 -15.66
N PRO A 13 2.20 23.95 -14.55
CA PRO A 13 2.70 22.96 -13.61
C PRO A 13 1.60 22.04 -13.07
N PRO A 14 1.92 20.77 -12.73
CA PRO A 14 0.93 19.83 -12.23
C PRO A 14 0.42 20.25 -10.84
N VAL A 15 -0.91 20.23 -10.65
CA VAL A 15 -1.55 20.61 -9.36
C VAL A 15 -2.06 19.38 -8.58
N GLY A 16 -2.46 18.32 -9.28
CA GLY A 16 -2.95 17.09 -8.65
C GLY A 16 -1.82 16.23 -8.06
N VAL A 17 -2.00 15.68 -6.86
CA VAL A 17 -1.02 14.83 -6.15
C VAL A 17 -0.44 13.73 -7.05
N GLU A 18 -1.26 13.08 -7.87
CA GLU A 18 -0.82 12.02 -8.79
C GLU A 18 0.04 12.55 -9.94
N ASN A 19 -0.27 13.74 -10.45
CA ASN A 19 0.49 14.40 -11.50
C ASN A 19 1.82 14.94 -10.97
N VAL A 20 1.81 15.54 -9.77
CA VAL A 20 3.02 15.99 -9.07
C VAL A 20 3.93 14.80 -8.77
N ASN A 21 3.39 13.70 -8.24
CA ASN A 21 4.19 12.50 -7.97
C ASN A 21 4.78 11.89 -9.24
N ARG A 22 4.04 11.91 -10.35
CA ARG A 22 4.54 11.47 -11.66
C ARG A 22 5.68 12.36 -12.16
N ALA A 23 5.55 13.69 -12.05
CA ALA A 23 6.65 14.59 -12.36
C ALA A 23 7.85 14.36 -11.44
N TYR A 24 7.63 14.19 -10.14
CA TYR A 24 8.72 13.89 -9.19
C TYR A 24 9.39 12.55 -9.42
N SER A 25 8.70 11.57 -10.03
CA SER A 25 9.30 10.27 -10.35
C SER A 25 10.42 10.37 -11.39
N THR A 26 10.47 11.44 -12.18
CA THR A 26 11.50 11.66 -13.20
C THR A 26 12.66 12.55 -12.73
N ILE A 27 12.48 13.35 -11.68
CA ILE A 27 13.48 14.34 -11.23
C ILE A 27 14.01 14.12 -9.81
N LEU A 28 13.27 13.41 -8.94
CA LEU A 28 13.72 13.11 -7.58
C LEU A 28 14.26 11.68 -7.51
N PRO A 29 15.21 11.42 -6.59
CA PRO A 29 15.59 10.06 -6.24
C PRO A 29 14.37 9.19 -5.89
N ASN A 30 14.51 7.88 -6.14
CA ASN A 30 13.50 6.90 -5.78
C ASN A 30 13.10 7.02 -4.30
N SER A 31 11.85 6.73 -3.95
CA SER A 31 11.37 6.79 -2.55
C SER A 31 12.16 5.90 -1.59
N ASN A 32 12.83 4.87 -2.11
CA ASN A 32 13.71 3.96 -1.37
C ASN A 32 15.18 4.36 -1.41
N SER A 33 15.56 5.47 -2.05
CA SER A 33 16.93 5.98 -2.01
C SER A 33 17.33 6.35 -0.57
N SER A 34 18.62 6.30 -0.27
CA SER A 34 19.17 6.65 1.05
C SER A 34 18.71 8.03 1.53
N LEU A 35 18.75 9.05 0.67
CA LEU A 35 18.28 10.40 0.99
C LEU A 35 16.78 10.43 1.31
N SER A 36 15.96 9.79 0.47
CA SER A 36 14.50 9.73 0.66
C SER A 36 14.13 9.02 1.96
N ARG A 37 14.80 7.89 2.26
CA ARG A 37 14.59 7.11 3.49
C ARG A 37 15.01 7.90 4.72
N CYS A 38 16.14 8.60 4.67
CA CYS A 38 16.63 9.44 5.76
C CYS A 38 15.66 10.59 6.08
N ILE A 39 15.27 11.40 5.09
CA ILE A 39 14.31 12.49 5.29
C ILE A 39 12.98 11.94 5.82
N SER A 40 12.47 10.85 5.24
CA SER A 40 11.23 10.22 5.70
C SER A 40 11.32 9.73 7.15
N ALA A 41 12.41 9.07 7.54
CA ALA A 41 12.64 8.60 8.91
C ALA A 41 12.74 9.78 9.89
N PHE A 42 13.45 10.84 9.50
CA PHE A 42 13.63 12.04 10.28
C PHE A 42 12.32 12.77 10.56
N VAL A 43 11.54 13.05 9.51
CA VAL A 43 10.23 13.73 9.64
C VAL A 43 9.28 12.90 10.51
N ARG A 44 9.33 11.57 10.42
CA ARG A 44 8.53 10.69 11.28
C ARG A 44 8.91 10.83 12.74
N VAL A 45 10.19 10.95 13.08
CA VAL A 45 10.62 11.22 14.46
C VAL A 45 10.17 12.61 14.90
N LEU A 46 10.37 13.63 14.07
CA LEU A 46 9.96 15.00 14.40
C LEU A 46 8.46 15.11 14.69
N LEU A 47 7.63 14.36 13.96
CA LEU A 47 6.18 14.35 14.12
C LEU A 47 5.68 13.27 15.09
N ASP A 48 6.57 12.54 15.78
CA ASP A 48 6.17 11.45 16.68
C ASP A 48 5.27 10.39 16.03
N ILE A 49 5.57 10.09 14.75
CA ILE A 49 4.95 9.02 13.99
C ILE A 49 5.68 7.72 14.35
N GLU A 50 5.53 7.26 15.60
CA GLU A 50 6.09 5.98 16.04
C GLU A 50 5.43 4.82 15.27
N TYR A 51 6.27 3.90 14.79
CA TYR A 51 5.87 2.53 14.45
C TYR A 51 6.31 1.61 15.57
N ASN A 52 5.64 1.70 16.71
CA ASN A 52 5.80 0.72 17.77
C ASN A 52 4.54 -0.14 17.83
N ALA A 53 4.66 -1.43 17.50
CA ALA A 53 3.53 -2.36 17.54
C ALA A 53 2.92 -2.51 18.96
N LYS A 54 3.65 -2.10 20.01
CA LYS A 54 3.24 -2.17 21.41
C LYS A 54 2.64 -0.87 21.96
N LYS A 55 2.70 0.25 21.22
CA LYS A 55 2.12 1.53 21.64
C LYS A 55 1.07 1.99 20.64
N SER A 56 -0.03 2.54 21.14
CA SER A 56 -1.02 3.22 20.30
C SER A 56 -0.33 4.36 19.53
N PRO A 57 -0.44 4.41 18.20
CA PRO A 57 0.14 5.50 17.43
C PRO A 57 -0.43 6.85 17.89
N SER A 58 0.44 7.84 18.10
CA SER A 58 0.02 9.21 18.36
C SER A 58 -0.73 9.75 17.14
N ASN A 59 -1.94 10.29 17.35
CA ASN A 59 -2.70 11.00 16.31
C ASN A 59 -2.48 12.52 16.39
N THR A 60 -1.65 12.99 17.32
CA THR A 60 -1.42 14.42 17.56
C THR A 60 -0.85 15.11 16.33
N TRP A 61 0.02 14.42 15.58
CA TRP A 61 0.58 14.97 14.34
C TRP A 61 -0.46 15.23 13.26
N MET A 62 -1.62 14.56 13.29
CA MET A 62 -2.71 14.76 12.33
C MET A 62 -3.61 15.95 12.68
N LYS A 63 -3.48 16.52 13.88
CA LYS A 63 -4.29 17.66 14.29
C LYS A 63 -3.88 18.90 13.52
N THR A 64 -4.83 19.49 12.82
CA THR A 64 -4.67 20.80 12.18
C THR A 64 -4.50 21.90 13.24
N PRO A 65 -3.67 22.93 12.99
CA PRO A 65 -3.63 24.11 13.85
C PRO A 65 -5.00 24.78 13.96
N SER A 66 -5.24 25.49 15.07
CA SER A 66 -6.43 26.34 15.17
C SER A 66 -6.35 27.49 14.15
N ALA A 67 -7.48 28.12 13.82
CA ALA A 67 -7.47 29.28 12.92
C ALA A 67 -6.59 30.43 13.44
N HIS A 68 -6.57 30.62 14.78
CA HIS A 68 -5.70 31.59 15.43
C HIS A 68 -4.23 31.24 15.25
N ASP A 69 -3.83 30.00 15.59
CA ASP A 69 -2.44 29.57 15.46
C ASP A 69 -2.00 29.66 14.01
N PHE A 70 -2.81 29.15 13.07
CA PHE A 70 -2.53 29.21 11.63
C PHE A 70 -2.26 30.65 11.17
N HIS A 71 -3.07 31.60 11.61
CA HIS A 71 -2.89 33.02 11.31
C HIS A 71 -1.59 33.56 11.91
N VAL A 72 -1.33 33.32 13.19
CA VAL A 72 -0.10 33.77 13.87
C VAL A 72 1.14 33.20 13.18
N GLY A 73 1.20 31.87 13.01
CA GLY A 73 2.34 31.19 12.41
C GLY A 73 2.57 31.55 10.95
N SER A 74 1.51 31.84 10.20
CA SER A 74 1.62 32.27 8.78
C SER A 74 2.18 33.68 8.61
N ASN A 75 2.12 34.53 9.64
CA ASN A 75 2.61 35.91 9.60
C ASN A 75 3.99 36.09 10.26
N LEU A 76 4.62 35.00 10.73
CA LEU A 76 5.96 35.07 11.30
C LEU A 76 7.01 35.39 10.22
N PRO A 77 8.05 36.19 10.54
CA PRO A 77 9.10 36.52 9.59
C PRO A 77 10.03 35.34 9.33
N GLU A 78 10.63 35.26 8.15
CA GLU A 78 11.56 34.16 7.82
C GLU A 78 12.82 34.13 8.69
N SER A 79 13.17 35.26 9.33
CA SER A 79 14.34 35.37 10.21
C SER A 79 14.30 34.41 11.40
N ILE A 80 13.12 33.91 11.81
CA ILE A 80 13.01 32.91 12.88
C ILE A 80 13.75 31.60 12.53
N ILE A 81 13.90 31.29 11.24
CA ILE A 81 14.62 30.10 10.77
C ILE A 81 16.13 30.21 11.07
N LEU A 82 16.66 31.43 11.20
CA LEU A 82 18.10 31.67 11.39
C LEU A 82 18.56 31.47 12.84
N ARG A 83 17.65 31.22 13.79
CA ARG A 83 18.03 31.00 15.19
C ARG A 83 18.97 29.78 15.35
N PRO A 84 19.99 29.83 16.21
CA PRO A 84 20.86 28.69 16.46
C PRO A 84 20.11 27.47 16.98
N ILE A 85 20.57 26.28 16.62
CA ILE A 85 20.01 25.01 17.12
C ILE A 85 20.84 24.54 18.31
N ASN A 86 20.18 23.98 19.32
CA ASN A 86 20.87 23.34 20.44
C ASN A 86 21.79 22.19 19.96
N CYS A 87 22.91 22.01 20.64
CA CYS A 87 23.87 20.96 20.31
C CYS A 87 23.21 19.57 20.38
N ILE A 88 23.53 18.72 19.40
CA ILE A 88 23.11 17.32 19.40
C ILE A 88 23.96 16.58 20.44
N PRO A 89 23.36 15.88 21.42
CA PRO A 89 24.14 15.16 22.42
C PRO A 89 25.01 14.07 21.78
N PRO A 90 26.29 13.90 22.19
CA PRO A 90 27.24 12.98 21.55
C PRO A 90 26.73 11.55 21.41
N GLY A 91 26.03 11.03 22.42
CA GLY A 91 25.44 9.67 22.38
C GLY A 91 24.42 9.46 21.24
N SER A 92 23.87 10.54 20.70
CA SER A 92 22.90 10.52 19.59
C SER A 92 23.57 10.41 18.21
N LEU A 93 24.88 10.63 18.15
CA LEU A 93 25.70 10.55 16.94
C LEU A 93 26.26 9.13 16.71
N LEU A 94 26.22 8.28 17.74
CA LEU A 94 26.83 6.95 17.75
C LEU A 94 25.91 5.83 17.22
N SER A 95 24.77 6.16 16.61
CA SER A 95 23.86 5.13 16.10
C SER A 95 24.52 4.33 14.97
N THR A 96 24.48 3.00 15.08
CA THR A 96 24.92 2.07 14.02
C THR A 96 23.78 1.63 13.10
N SER A 97 22.56 2.12 13.35
CA SER A 97 21.37 1.76 12.60
C SER A 97 20.74 2.97 11.92
N GLU A 98 19.95 2.74 10.86
CA GLU A 98 19.10 3.74 10.18
C GLU A 98 17.89 4.18 11.04
N ARG A 99 18.09 4.30 12.35
CA ARG A 99 17.10 4.79 13.31
C ARG A 99 17.51 6.17 13.79
N ILE A 100 16.62 7.14 13.59
CA ILE A 100 16.79 8.50 14.08
C ILE A 100 16.47 8.55 15.59
N ALA A 101 17.35 9.17 16.37
CA ALA A 101 17.20 9.28 17.81
C ALA A 101 16.02 10.21 18.20
N PRO A 102 15.22 9.88 19.24
CA PRO A 102 14.09 10.73 19.67
C PRO A 102 14.48 12.16 20.08
N VAL A 103 15.72 12.37 20.52
CA VAL A 103 16.27 13.68 20.92
C VAL A 103 16.12 14.75 19.84
N PHE A 104 16.14 14.38 18.56
CA PHE A 104 15.92 15.32 17.46
C PHE A 104 14.55 15.98 17.54
N ARG A 105 13.52 15.28 18.02
CA ARG A 105 12.20 15.86 18.26
C ARG A 105 12.25 16.88 19.41
N SER A 106 12.95 16.56 20.51
CA SER A 106 13.06 17.48 21.65
C SER A 106 13.76 18.78 21.26
N ILE A 107 14.86 18.68 20.51
CA ILE A 107 15.60 19.85 19.99
C ILE A 107 14.72 20.66 19.02
N PHE A 108 13.98 19.98 18.14
CA PHE A 108 13.06 20.61 17.19
C PHE A 108 11.92 21.36 17.86
N ILE A 109 11.23 20.75 18.83
CA ILE A 109 10.14 21.40 19.58
C ILE A 109 10.65 22.61 20.36
N HIS A 110 11.84 22.50 20.96
CA HIS A 110 12.46 23.63 21.64
C HIS A 110 12.73 24.79 20.67
N ASP A 111 13.31 24.53 19.49
CA ASP A 111 13.57 25.56 18.48
C ASP A 111 12.29 26.24 17.98
N LEU A 112 11.20 25.47 17.78
CA LEU A 112 9.89 26.03 17.43
C LEU A 112 9.35 26.94 18.54
N SER A 113 9.48 26.50 19.80
CA SER A 113 9.00 27.25 20.97
C SER A 113 9.73 28.57 21.17
N ILE A 114 11.08 28.59 21.05
CA ILE A 114 11.85 29.84 21.19
C ILE A 114 11.71 30.77 19.98
N SER A 115 11.17 30.23 18.87
CA SER A 115 10.86 30.96 17.65
C SER A 115 9.42 31.47 17.60
N ASP A 116 8.66 31.27 18.70
CA ASP A 116 7.24 31.63 18.81
C ASP A 116 6.35 31.00 17.72
N PHE A 117 6.76 29.85 17.17
CA PHE A 117 5.96 29.13 16.19
C PHE A 117 4.87 28.29 16.89
N PRO A 118 3.57 28.55 16.67
CA PRO A 118 2.49 28.07 17.56
C PRO A 118 2.04 26.63 17.26
N GLY A 119 2.89 25.79 16.66
CA GLY A 119 2.50 24.43 16.29
C GLY A 119 3.67 23.47 16.11
N VAL A 120 3.38 22.17 16.15
CA VAL A 120 4.38 21.08 16.06
C VAL A 120 4.13 20.14 14.88
N THR A 121 3.30 20.55 13.92
CA THR A 121 2.96 19.77 12.73
C THR A 121 2.56 20.66 11.56
N PHE A 122 2.45 20.05 10.38
CA PHE A 122 1.94 20.71 9.19
C PHE A 122 0.44 21.01 9.30
N ALA A 123 -0.01 22.07 8.63
CA ALA A 123 -1.42 22.36 8.44
C ALA A 123 -1.97 21.51 7.29
N TRP A 124 -2.51 20.33 7.61
CA TRP A 124 -2.87 19.29 6.64
C TRP A 124 -4.08 19.62 5.75
N ASP A 125 -4.92 20.55 6.15
CA ASP A 125 -6.05 21.07 5.37
C ASP A 125 -5.61 22.20 4.41
N HIS A 126 -4.44 22.78 4.62
CA HIS A 126 -3.88 23.83 3.79
C HIS A 126 -2.89 23.29 2.74
N PRO A 127 -2.72 23.97 1.59
CA PRO A 127 -1.78 23.56 0.56
C PRO A 127 -0.32 23.61 1.06
N TRP A 128 0.56 22.89 0.38
CA TRP A 128 2.00 22.93 0.63
C TRP A 128 2.53 24.37 0.62
N ASP A 129 2.07 25.18 -0.33
CA ASP A 129 2.54 26.57 -0.52
C ASP A 129 1.96 27.58 0.49
N SER A 130 1.15 27.14 1.46
CA SER A 130 0.71 28.03 2.54
C SER A 130 1.91 28.52 3.37
N PRO A 131 1.91 29.78 3.86
CA PRO A 131 3.02 30.33 4.63
C PRO A 131 3.39 29.45 5.85
N TRP A 132 2.40 28.94 6.58
CA TRP A 132 2.59 27.96 7.66
C TRP A 132 3.42 26.75 7.22
N ASN A 133 3.00 26.07 6.15
CA ASN A 133 3.66 24.83 5.70
C ASN A 133 5.05 25.10 5.13
N GLN A 134 5.27 26.25 4.48
CA GLN A 134 6.59 26.67 4.02
C GLN A 134 7.56 26.94 5.18
N ILE A 135 7.12 27.70 6.20
CA ILE A 135 7.94 27.97 7.39
C ILE A 135 8.24 26.68 8.15
N PHE A 136 7.23 25.83 8.37
CA PHE A 136 7.41 24.55 9.04
C PHE A 136 8.36 23.62 8.26
N ALA A 137 8.25 23.56 6.93
CA ALA A 137 9.18 22.82 6.08
C ALA A 137 10.62 23.33 6.20
N LYS A 138 10.81 24.66 6.28
CA LYS A 138 12.13 25.27 6.51
C LYS A 138 12.72 24.85 7.86
N PHE A 139 11.94 24.82 8.93
CA PHE A 139 12.38 24.28 10.23
C PHE A 139 12.78 22.80 10.12
N VAL A 140 11.95 21.97 9.46
CA VAL A 140 12.27 20.54 9.26
C VAL A 140 13.62 20.38 8.56
N LEU A 141 13.85 21.10 7.46
CA LEU A 141 15.09 20.99 6.69
C LEU A 141 16.29 21.61 7.41
N LYS A 142 16.09 22.69 8.19
CA LYS A 142 17.10 23.27 9.07
C LYS A 142 17.65 22.21 10.04
N HIS A 143 16.77 21.51 10.74
CA HIS A 143 17.18 20.47 11.70
C HIS A 143 17.74 19.22 11.02
N TRP A 144 17.19 18.83 9.86
CA TRP A 144 17.74 17.73 9.08
C TRP A 144 19.18 18.02 8.65
N ARG A 145 19.45 19.22 8.12
CA ARG A 145 20.82 19.61 7.71
C ARG A 145 21.78 19.59 8.89
N ASN A 146 21.37 20.12 10.05
CA ASN A 146 22.18 20.07 11.28
C ASN A 146 22.53 18.62 11.67
N GLY A 147 21.55 17.72 11.67
CA GLY A 147 21.79 16.29 11.92
C GLY A 147 22.74 15.65 10.91
N TYR A 148 22.59 15.98 9.62
CA TYR A 148 23.48 15.50 8.57
C TYR A 148 24.91 16.00 8.75
N THR A 149 25.11 17.30 8.96
CA THR A 149 26.45 17.90 9.13
C THR A 149 27.15 17.43 10.40
N SER A 150 26.41 17.10 11.45
CA SER A 150 26.95 16.50 12.68
C SER A 150 27.20 14.99 12.56
N GLY A 151 26.98 14.38 11.40
CA GLY A 151 27.23 12.96 11.15
C GLY A 151 26.17 12.01 11.71
N ALA A 152 25.06 12.52 12.27
CA ALA A 152 24.04 11.70 12.92
C ALA A 152 23.31 10.74 11.94
N PHE A 153 23.39 11.02 10.64
CA PHE A 153 22.73 10.23 9.59
C PHE A 153 23.71 9.38 8.78
N ALA A 154 24.95 9.22 9.23
CA ALA A 154 25.95 8.37 8.58
C ALA A 154 25.45 6.95 8.23
N PRO A 155 24.64 6.26 9.06
CA PRO A 155 24.14 4.92 8.76
C PRO A 155 23.22 4.82 7.53
N PHE A 156 22.71 5.93 6.99
CA PHE A 156 21.89 5.91 5.78
C PHE A 156 22.73 5.79 4.50
N PHE A 157 24.05 5.97 4.55
CA PHE A 157 24.95 5.90 3.39
C PHE A 157 24.45 6.76 2.22
N MET A 158 24.18 8.04 2.50
CA MET A 158 23.70 8.98 1.49
C MET A 158 24.84 9.44 0.57
N ASN A 159 24.54 9.66 -0.70
CA ASN A 159 25.45 10.37 -1.61
C ASN A 159 25.61 11.82 -1.12
N PRO A 160 26.82 12.30 -0.81
CA PRO A 160 27.02 13.66 -0.31
C PRO A 160 26.53 14.75 -1.27
N VAL A 161 26.65 14.53 -2.58
CA VAL A 161 26.21 15.49 -3.62
C VAL A 161 24.69 15.64 -3.60
N GLU A 162 23.97 14.53 -3.46
CA GLU A 162 22.51 14.58 -3.31
C GLU A 162 22.11 15.17 -1.95
N ALA A 163 22.85 14.81 -0.90
CA ALA A 163 22.53 15.18 0.47
C ALA A 163 22.67 16.70 0.73
N VAL A 164 23.54 17.42 0.01
CA VAL A 164 23.64 18.89 0.11
C VAL A 164 22.69 19.63 -0.84
N ASN A 165 22.05 18.93 -1.78
CA ASN A 165 21.16 19.54 -2.76
C ASN A 165 19.82 19.94 -2.12
N THR A 166 19.63 21.25 -1.92
CA THR A 166 18.45 21.82 -1.26
C THR A 166 17.15 21.61 -2.05
N ILE A 167 17.23 21.57 -3.38
CA ILE A 167 16.09 21.31 -4.27
C ILE A 167 15.60 19.87 -4.08
N LEU A 168 16.54 18.90 -4.03
CA LEU A 168 16.19 17.50 -3.77
C LEU A 168 15.57 17.32 -2.38
N GLN A 169 16.16 17.93 -1.35
CA GLN A 169 15.63 17.88 0.01
C GLN A 169 14.19 18.41 0.08
N LEU A 170 13.94 19.59 -0.50
CA LEU A 170 12.62 20.22 -0.51
C LEU A 170 11.62 19.40 -1.31
N GLY A 171 12.00 18.93 -2.51
CA GLY A 171 11.13 18.09 -3.35
C GLY A 171 10.77 16.76 -2.68
N ILE A 172 11.71 16.12 -1.99
CA ILE A 172 11.45 14.89 -1.23
C ILE A 172 10.49 15.16 -0.08
N LEU A 173 10.68 16.26 0.66
CA LEU A 173 9.78 16.65 1.75
C LEU A 173 8.38 16.98 1.22
N HIS A 174 8.27 17.68 0.10
CA HIS A 174 6.99 17.99 -0.55
C HIS A 174 6.27 16.72 -0.99
N ARG A 175 6.96 15.80 -1.68
CA ARG A 175 6.42 14.47 -2.06
C ARG A 175 5.93 13.70 -0.84
N TRP A 176 6.68 13.74 0.26
CA TRP A 176 6.29 13.11 1.52
C TRP A 176 5.04 13.76 2.11
N PHE A 177 4.98 15.10 2.15
CA PHE A 177 3.83 15.88 2.63
C PHE A 177 2.57 15.54 1.84
N LEU A 178 2.59 15.59 0.50
CA LEU A 178 1.41 15.31 -0.32
C LEU A 178 0.86 13.90 -0.10
N GLY A 179 1.75 12.91 0.02
CA GLY A 179 1.36 11.53 0.33
C GLY A 179 0.66 11.42 1.69
N ARG A 180 1.18 12.13 2.70
CA ARG A 180 0.60 12.14 4.06
C ARG A 180 -0.69 12.93 4.12
N GLN A 181 -0.76 14.10 3.52
CA GLN A 181 -1.94 14.94 3.43
C GLN A 181 -3.12 14.18 2.80
N LYS A 182 -2.89 13.50 1.67
CA LYS A 182 -3.90 12.62 1.03
C LYS A 182 -4.38 11.55 2.02
N GLY A 183 -3.46 10.94 2.77
CA GLY A 183 -3.79 9.93 3.78
C GLY A 183 -4.60 10.47 4.96
N VAL A 184 -4.29 11.67 5.46
CA VAL A 184 -5.03 12.35 6.54
C VAL A 184 -6.45 12.66 6.07
N ARG A 185 -6.59 13.31 4.91
CA ARG A 185 -7.89 13.68 4.32
C ARG A 185 -8.80 12.47 4.05
N LEU A 186 -8.21 11.36 3.62
CA LEU A 186 -8.94 10.12 3.34
C LEU A 186 -9.13 9.22 4.58
N GLY A 187 -8.71 9.66 5.77
CA GLY A 187 -8.81 8.87 7.01
C GLY A 187 -8.01 7.57 6.99
N GLN A 188 -7.03 7.43 6.08
CA GLN A 188 -6.27 6.18 5.86
C GLN A 188 -5.48 5.72 7.09
N PHE A 189 -5.22 6.63 8.02
CA PHE A 189 -4.49 6.34 9.25
C PHE A 189 -5.36 5.83 10.40
N SER A 190 -6.70 5.87 10.25
CA SER A 190 -7.64 5.33 11.23
C SER A 190 -7.45 3.82 11.43
N HIS A 191 -7.70 3.34 12.65
CA HIS A 191 -7.58 1.92 12.99
C HIS A 191 -8.52 1.05 12.14
N GLU A 192 -9.74 1.52 11.90
CA GLU A 192 -10.74 0.81 11.10
C GLU A 192 -10.31 0.65 9.65
N ILE A 193 -9.83 1.72 9.00
CA ILE A 193 -9.40 1.63 7.60
C ILE A 193 -8.14 0.74 7.47
N LYS A 194 -7.20 0.84 8.42
CA LYS A 194 -6.04 -0.08 8.47
C LYS A 194 -6.48 -1.53 8.65
N ALA A 195 -7.41 -1.82 9.54
CA ALA A 195 -7.94 -3.16 9.76
C ALA A 195 -8.67 -3.69 8.51
N LYS A 196 -9.53 -2.88 7.88
CA LYS A 196 -10.21 -3.22 6.62
C LYS A 196 -9.21 -3.49 5.49
N LYS A 197 -8.20 -2.63 5.32
CA LYS A 197 -7.13 -2.82 4.34
C LYS A 197 -6.33 -4.10 4.60
N SER A 198 -5.91 -4.33 5.85
CA SER A 198 -5.19 -5.56 6.22
C SER A 198 -6.03 -6.82 5.96
N LYS A 199 -7.33 -6.80 6.30
CA LYS A 199 -8.27 -7.89 5.99
C LYS A 199 -8.39 -8.12 4.49
N SER A 200 -8.51 -7.06 3.70
CA SER A 200 -8.58 -7.11 2.24
C SER A 200 -7.28 -7.67 1.61
N GLU A 201 -6.12 -7.22 2.08
CA GLU A 201 -4.81 -7.71 1.61
C GLU A 201 -4.62 -9.20 1.94
N LYS A 202 -4.99 -9.63 3.15
CA LYS A 202 -4.98 -11.05 3.53
C LYS A 202 -5.88 -11.89 2.61
N LYS A 203 -7.12 -11.45 2.36
CA LYS A 203 -8.03 -12.12 1.41
C LYS A 203 -7.42 -12.19 0.01
N SER A 204 -6.83 -11.11 -0.48
CA SER A 204 -6.19 -11.08 -1.80
C SER A 204 -4.99 -12.01 -1.91
N LYS A 205 -4.14 -12.09 -0.88
CA LYS A 205 -2.98 -13.01 -0.86
C LYS A 205 -3.43 -14.47 -0.95
N ILE A 206 -4.47 -14.83 -0.20
CA ILE A 206 -5.05 -16.18 -0.25
C ILE A 206 -5.58 -16.49 -1.66
N ARG A 207 -6.33 -15.57 -2.28
CA ARG A 207 -6.83 -15.76 -3.66
C ARG A 207 -5.69 -15.93 -4.66
N ILE A 208 -4.65 -15.10 -4.59
CA ILE A 208 -3.47 -15.19 -5.46
C ILE A 208 -2.84 -16.58 -5.33
N GLN A 209 -2.59 -17.03 -4.10
CA GLN A 209 -1.94 -18.31 -3.85
C GLN A 209 -2.74 -19.49 -4.45
N ILE A 210 -4.05 -19.57 -4.17
CA ILE A 210 -4.90 -20.64 -4.71
C ILE A 210 -5.00 -20.54 -6.25
N SER A 211 -5.10 -19.33 -6.81
CA SER A 211 -5.06 -19.13 -8.27
C SER A 211 -3.77 -19.67 -8.88
N GLN A 212 -2.63 -19.40 -8.24
CA GLN A 212 -1.33 -19.88 -8.68
C GLN A 212 -1.26 -21.41 -8.61
N HIS A 213 -1.70 -22.03 -7.51
CA HIS A 213 -1.72 -23.48 -7.37
C HIS A 213 -2.56 -24.15 -8.47
N ARG A 214 -3.76 -23.63 -8.76
CA ARG A 214 -4.62 -24.15 -9.83
C ARG A 214 -3.98 -24.00 -11.22
N ARG A 215 -3.38 -22.85 -11.50
CA ARG A 215 -2.64 -22.63 -12.74
C ARG A 215 -1.46 -23.58 -12.88
N GLU A 216 -0.69 -23.78 -11.82
CA GLU A 216 0.43 -24.74 -11.82
C GLU A 216 -0.05 -26.16 -12.07
N THR A 217 -1.19 -26.56 -11.50
CA THR A 217 -1.81 -27.87 -11.79
C THR A 217 -2.21 -27.96 -13.25
N LEU A 218 -2.91 -26.96 -13.79
CA LEU A 218 -3.33 -26.94 -15.20
C LEU A 218 -2.15 -27.01 -16.17
N LEU A 219 -1.08 -26.25 -15.93
CA LEU A 219 0.13 -26.27 -16.77
C LEU A 219 0.81 -27.65 -16.79
N LYS A 220 0.64 -28.46 -15.75
CA LYS A 220 1.17 -29.83 -15.68
C LYS A 220 0.27 -30.85 -16.40
N LEU A 221 -1.00 -30.52 -16.64
CA LEU A 221 -1.95 -31.34 -17.37
C LEU A 221 -1.90 -31.09 -18.89
N ASN A 222 -0.89 -30.37 -19.39
CA ASN A 222 -0.70 -30.07 -20.82
C ASN A 222 -1.95 -29.54 -21.56
N VAL A 223 -2.76 -28.76 -20.85
CA VAL A 223 -3.98 -28.16 -21.40
C VAL A 223 -3.67 -27.02 -22.37
N THR A 224 -4.67 -26.62 -23.16
CA THR A 224 -4.55 -25.45 -24.05
C THR A 224 -4.27 -24.16 -23.26
N ALA A 225 -3.65 -23.17 -23.92
CA ALA A 225 -3.37 -21.88 -23.30
C ALA A 225 -4.63 -21.17 -22.79
N GLU A 226 -5.77 -21.35 -23.46
CA GLU A 226 -7.05 -20.79 -23.06
C GLU A 226 -7.56 -21.38 -21.74
N THR A 227 -7.44 -22.70 -21.59
CA THR A 227 -7.79 -23.41 -20.35
C THR A 227 -6.83 -23.05 -19.22
N ALA A 228 -5.53 -22.94 -19.49
CA ALA A 228 -4.54 -22.54 -18.50
C ALA A 228 -4.83 -21.13 -17.93
N ALA A 229 -5.48 -20.26 -18.71
CA ALA A 229 -5.79 -18.88 -18.33
C ALA A 229 -7.08 -18.72 -17.49
N LEU A 230 -7.85 -19.79 -17.22
CA LEU A 230 -9.13 -19.73 -16.48
C LEU A 230 -9.00 -19.09 -15.07
N PHE A 231 -7.83 -19.24 -14.44
CA PHE A 231 -7.52 -18.71 -13.11
C PHE A 231 -6.50 -17.57 -13.13
N ASP A 232 -6.27 -16.91 -14.28
CA ASP A 232 -5.44 -15.71 -14.38
C ASP A 232 -6.03 -14.53 -13.60
N ASN A 233 -7.34 -14.39 -13.69
CA ASN A 233 -8.05 -13.44 -12.86
C ASN A 233 -8.28 -14.05 -11.47
N ILE A 234 -7.68 -13.47 -10.43
CA ILE A 234 -7.83 -13.95 -9.05
C ILE A 234 -9.28 -13.93 -8.55
N LYS A 235 -10.17 -13.17 -9.21
CA LYS A 235 -11.62 -13.18 -8.92
C LYS A 235 -12.31 -14.45 -9.43
N SER A 236 -11.67 -15.21 -10.33
CA SER A 236 -12.00 -16.61 -10.63
C SER A 236 -11.61 -17.56 -9.50
N THR A 237 -11.23 -17.06 -8.32
CA THR A 237 -11.00 -17.88 -7.13
C THR A 237 -11.87 -17.37 -5.98
N SER A 238 -12.58 -18.29 -5.33
CA SER A 238 -13.44 -18.01 -4.18
C SER A 238 -12.67 -17.35 -3.05
N ASP A 239 -13.35 -16.44 -2.35
CA ASP A 239 -12.86 -15.89 -1.09
C ASP A 239 -12.70 -16.97 -0.02
N THR A 240 -11.85 -16.66 0.96
CA THR A 240 -11.69 -17.45 2.19
C THR A 240 -11.96 -16.55 3.39
N GLU A 241 -12.89 -16.96 4.25
CA GLU A 241 -13.15 -16.28 5.51
C GLU A 241 -12.53 -17.05 6.66
N GLN A 242 -11.86 -16.31 7.55
CA GLN A 242 -11.32 -16.90 8.77
C GLN A 242 -12.40 -16.82 9.85
N ILE A 243 -12.88 -17.98 10.28
CA ILE A 243 -13.78 -18.12 11.40
C ILE A 243 -12.92 -18.37 12.66
N PRO A 244 -13.02 -17.51 13.68
CA PRO A 244 -12.30 -17.72 14.93
C PRO A 244 -12.62 -19.10 15.55
N PRO A 245 -11.63 -19.80 16.13
CA PRO A 245 -10.26 -19.34 16.35
C PRO A 245 -9.29 -19.57 15.18
N ARG A 246 -9.51 -20.55 14.28
CA ARG A 246 -8.55 -20.92 13.22
C ARG A 246 -9.16 -21.52 11.94
N ASP A 247 -10.48 -21.62 11.86
CA ASP A 247 -11.14 -22.26 10.74
C ASP A 247 -11.11 -21.36 9.50
N LEU A 248 -10.92 -21.98 8.33
CA LEU A 248 -10.97 -21.30 7.04
C LEU A 248 -12.22 -21.78 6.31
N LEU A 249 -13.12 -20.88 5.96
CA LEU A 249 -14.33 -21.18 5.21
C LEU A 249 -14.18 -20.71 3.77
N LYS A 250 -14.44 -21.59 2.81
CA LYS A 250 -14.54 -21.22 1.39
C LYS A 250 -15.86 -20.50 1.14
N ILE A 251 -15.82 -19.30 0.56
CA ILE A 251 -17.03 -18.54 0.22
C ILE A 251 -17.52 -18.93 -1.18
N PRO A 252 -18.77 -19.39 -1.34
CA PRO A 252 -19.33 -19.68 -2.65
C PRO A 252 -19.31 -18.45 -3.56
N LEU A 253 -19.17 -18.67 -4.86
CA LEU A 253 -19.31 -17.63 -5.87
C LEU A 253 -20.65 -17.82 -6.58
N PRO A 254 -21.70 -17.03 -6.28
CA PRO A 254 -23.03 -17.27 -6.81
C PRO A 254 -23.13 -17.19 -8.34
N TRP A 255 -22.21 -16.46 -8.98
CA TRP A 255 -22.16 -16.32 -10.44
C TRP A 255 -21.54 -17.53 -11.14
N ARG A 256 -20.85 -18.42 -10.41
CA ARG A 256 -20.09 -19.52 -10.98
C ARG A 256 -20.97 -20.75 -11.20
N SER A 257 -20.89 -21.35 -12.39
CA SER A 257 -21.59 -22.60 -12.70
C SER A 257 -21.14 -23.75 -11.80
N GLU A 258 -22.00 -24.75 -11.60
CA GLU A 258 -21.65 -25.94 -10.83
C GLU A 258 -20.52 -26.76 -11.49
N GLU A 259 -20.49 -26.77 -12.82
CA GLU A 259 -19.42 -27.38 -13.61
C GLU A 259 -18.07 -26.72 -13.28
N PHE A 260 -17.99 -25.38 -13.32
CA PHE A 260 -16.76 -24.67 -13.01
C PHE A 260 -16.39 -24.72 -11.51
N CYS A 261 -17.38 -24.84 -10.62
CA CYS A 261 -17.13 -25.11 -9.20
C CYS A 261 -16.46 -26.48 -9.01
N SER A 262 -16.99 -27.51 -9.67
CA SER A 262 -16.51 -28.89 -9.59
C SER A 262 -15.12 -29.02 -10.20
N PHE A 263 -14.90 -28.39 -11.35
CA PHE A 263 -13.58 -28.28 -11.98
C PHE A 263 -12.54 -27.65 -11.05
N ALA A 264 -12.88 -26.50 -10.44
CA ALA A 264 -11.99 -25.83 -9.50
C ALA A 264 -11.69 -26.69 -8.25
N GLN A 265 -12.65 -27.50 -7.80
CA GLN A 265 -12.46 -28.42 -6.67
C GLN A 265 -11.52 -29.57 -7.06
N LYS A 266 -11.71 -30.20 -8.22
CA LYS A 266 -10.82 -31.26 -8.71
C LYS A 266 -9.37 -30.79 -8.84
N LEU A 267 -9.15 -29.56 -9.32
CA LEU A 267 -7.80 -28.98 -9.36
C LEU A 267 -7.19 -28.78 -7.96
N ASP A 268 -8.01 -28.38 -6.99
CA ASP A 268 -7.60 -28.27 -5.58
C ASP A 268 -7.20 -29.67 -5.05
N ASP A 269 -8.00 -30.71 -5.35
CA ASP A 269 -7.75 -32.10 -4.92
C ASP A 269 -6.46 -32.67 -5.54
N ILE A 270 -6.25 -32.51 -6.85
CA ILE A 270 -5.00 -32.92 -7.53
C ILE A 270 -3.77 -32.23 -6.91
N PHE A 271 -3.89 -30.95 -6.58
CA PHE A 271 -2.81 -30.22 -5.92
C PHE A 271 -2.54 -30.76 -4.51
N ILE A 272 -3.58 -31.01 -3.72
CA ILE A 272 -3.50 -31.61 -2.39
C ILE A 272 -2.82 -32.98 -2.43
N ASP A 273 -3.23 -33.85 -3.35
CA ASP A 273 -2.68 -35.21 -3.50
C ASP A 273 -1.20 -35.14 -3.87
N LYS A 274 -0.84 -34.28 -4.83
CA LYS A 274 0.56 -34.07 -5.21
C LYS A 274 1.42 -33.56 -4.05
N GLN A 275 0.93 -32.61 -3.27
CA GLN A 275 1.68 -32.12 -2.10
C GLN A 275 1.75 -33.18 -1.00
N SER A 276 0.71 -34.00 -0.82
CA SER A 276 0.70 -35.09 0.14
C SER A 276 1.75 -36.15 -0.21
N SER A 277 1.85 -36.52 -1.48
CA SER A 277 2.88 -37.45 -1.97
C SER A 277 4.29 -36.89 -1.85
N ASN A 278 4.49 -35.60 -2.11
CA ASN A 278 5.83 -34.99 -2.12
C ASN A 278 6.35 -34.57 -0.74
N LYS A 279 5.45 -34.14 0.16
CA LYS A 279 5.82 -33.50 1.44
C LYS A 279 5.15 -34.13 2.66
N GLY A 280 4.29 -35.12 2.46
CA GLY A 280 3.57 -35.81 3.52
C GLY A 280 2.27 -35.12 3.95
N SER A 281 1.32 -35.92 4.44
CA SER A 281 -0.01 -35.47 4.88
C SER A 281 0.03 -34.39 5.97
N ARG A 282 0.97 -34.48 6.92
CA ARG A 282 1.14 -33.48 7.99
C ARG A 282 1.44 -32.09 7.44
N PHE A 283 2.32 -32.00 6.43
CA PHE A 283 2.63 -30.73 5.77
C PHE A 283 1.40 -30.13 5.11
N VAL A 284 0.63 -30.96 4.40
CA VAL A 284 -0.59 -30.54 3.71
C VAL A 284 -1.61 -29.95 4.68
N HIS A 285 -1.93 -30.68 5.75
CA HIS A 285 -2.91 -30.23 6.74
C HIS A 285 -2.52 -28.91 7.41
N GLU A 286 -1.22 -28.62 7.57
CA GLU A 286 -0.75 -27.40 8.24
C GLU A 286 -0.61 -26.21 7.27
N PHE A 287 -0.11 -26.44 6.06
CA PHE A 287 0.35 -25.37 5.16
C PHE A 287 -0.42 -25.24 3.84
N VAL A 288 -1.17 -26.25 3.40
CA VAL A 288 -1.92 -26.20 2.13
C VAL A 288 -3.33 -25.66 2.36
N LEU A 289 -3.58 -24.45 1.85
CA LEU A 289 -4.83 -23.72 2.08
C LEU A 289 -6.06 -24.47 1.55
N GLU A 290 -5.93 -25.15 0.42
CA GLU A 290 -6.98 -25.95 -0.21
C GLU A 290 -7.51 -27.01 0.76
N SER A 291 -6.62 -27.75 1.42
CA SER A 291 -6.97 -28.81 2.37
C SER A 291 -7.59 -28.27 3.67
N ARG A 292 -7.23 -27.05 4.06
CA ARG A 292 -7.67 -26.41 5.31
C ARG A 292 -9.01 -25.69 5.18
N ARG A 293 -9.48 -25.44 3.96
CA ARG A 293 -10.74 -24.74 3.71
C ARG A 293 -11.91 -25.70 3.85
N LYS A 294 -12.80 -25.42 4.80
CA LYS A 294 -14.06 -26.12 4.96
C LYS A 294 -15.06 -25.67 3.90
N THR A 295 -15.89 -26.62 3.47
CA THR A 295 -17.05 -26.35 2.62
C THR A 295 -18.04 -25.48 3.40
N PRO A 296 -18.63 -24.46 2.76
CA PRO A 296 -19.61 -23.61 3.39
C PRO A 296 -20.85 -24.42 3.81
N THR A 297 -21.23 -24.30 5.09
CA THR A 297 -22.45 -24.89 5.67
C THR A 297 -23.66 -23.95 5.61
N SER A 298 -23.48 -22.67 5.30
CA SER A 298 -24.56 -21.68 5.19
C SER A 298 -25.04 -21.48 3.75
N ALA A 299 -26.23 -20.91 3.61
CA ALA A 299 -26.80 -20.49 2.33
C ALA A 299 -25.84 -19.60 1.52
N ARG A 300 -25.95 -19.68 0.18
CA ARG A 300 -25.14 -18.88 -0.76
C ARG A 300 -25.25 -17.39 -0.42
N PRO A 301 -24.16 -16.61 -0.52
CA PRO A 301 -24.19 -15.17 -0.28
C PRO A 301 -25.25 -14.47 -1.13
N ALA A 302 -25.94 -13.48 -0.57
CA ALA A 302 -26.89 -12.67 -1.30
C ALA A 302 -26.16 -11.76 -2.31
N GLY A 303 -26.50 -11.92 -3.59
CA GLY A 303 -26.05 -11.07 -4.69
C GLY A 303 -24.76 -11.52 -5.38
N PHE A 304 -24.57 -11.04 -6.62
CA PHE A 304 -23.41 -11.31 -7.44
C PHE A 304 -22.35 -10.22 -7.25
N LYS A 305 -21.11 -10.62 -6.99
CA LYS A 305 -19.97 -9.71 -6.83
C LYS A 305 -18.74 -10.27 -7.53
N ASP A 306 -17.86 -9.35 -7.94
CA ASP A 306 -16.53 -9.69 -8.46
C ASP A 306 -16.53 -10.68 -9.64
N VAL A 307 -17.51 -10.56 -10.55
CA VAL A 307 -17.62 -11.45 -11.72
C VAL A 307 -16.51 -11.13 -12.75
N PRO A 308 -15.63 -12.08 -13.09
CA PRO A 308 -14.64 -11.92 -14.17
C PRO A 308 -15.33 -11.79 -15.54
N ARG A 309 -14.71 -11.04 -16.45
CA ARG A 309 -15.10 -11.00 -17.87
C ARG A 309 -14.29 -12.03 -18.66
N HIS A 310 -14.75 -12.38 -19.86
CA HIS A 310 -14.01 -13.20 -20.82
C HIS A 310 -13.71 -14.65 -20.40
N LEU A 311 -14.39 -15.17 -19.36
CA LEU A 311 -14.43 -16.61 -19.13
C LEU A 311 -15.28 -17.30 -20.21
N PRO A 312 -15.07 -18.59 -20.45
CA PRO A 312 -15.99 -19.42 -21.23
C PRO A 312 -17.43 -19.29 -20.75
N SER A 313 -18.38 -19.38 -21.68
CA SER A 313 -19.81 -19.24 -21.37
C SER A 313 -20.29 -20.23 -20.30
N ASN A 314 -19.80 -21.46 -20.31
CA ASN A 314 -20.13 -22.50 -19.33
C ASN A 314 -19.48 -22.31 -17.94
N CYS A 315 -18.63 -21.29 -17.75
CA CYS A 315 -18.15 -20.91 -16.42
C CYS A 315 -19.16 -20.08 -15.60
N TYR A 316 -20.14 -19.47 -16.26
CA TYR A 316 -21.17 -18.65 -15.62
C TYR A 316 -22.41 -19.48 -15.33
N ALA A 317 -22.98 -19.32 -14.14
CA ALA A 317 -24.24 -19.94 -13.76
C ALA A 317 -25.39 -19.38 -14.62
N ALA A 318 -26.30 -20.25 -15.05
CA ALA A 318 -27.44 -19.84 -15.88
C ALA A 318 -28.32 -18.81 -15.17
N GLU A 319 -28.50 -18.98 -13.85
CA GLU A 319 -29.26 -18.06 -12.99
C GLU A 319 -28.63 -16.68 -12.96
N TYR A 320 -27.30 -16.59 -12.96
CA TYR A 320 -26.60 -15.31 -13.04
C TYR A 320 -26.79 -14.64 -14.39
N VAL A 321 -26.57 -15.37 -15.48
CA VAL A 321 -26.71 -14.82 -16.85
C VAL A 321 -28.14 -14.35 -17.11
N ALA A 322 -29.15 -15.04 -16.56
CA ALA A 322 -30.55 -14.66 -16.67
C ALA A 322 -30.87 -13.30 -16.01
N THR A 323 -30.09 -12.88 -15.00
CA THR A 323 -30.28 -11.56 -14.37
C THR A 323 -29.70 -10.39 -15.19
N LEU A 324 -28.96 -10.67 -16.25
CA LEU A 324 -28.26 -9.64 -17.04
C LEU A 324 -29.12 -9.15 -18.22
N SER A 325 -29.13 -7.83 -18.42
CA SER A 325 -29.59 -7.22 -19.66
C SER A 325 -28.69 -7.61 -20.84
N GLU A 326 -29.16 -7.40 -22.07
CA GLU A 326 -28.35 -7.65 -23.27
C GLU A 326 -27.04 -6.85 -23.27
N SER A 327 -27.10 -5.55 -22.92
CA SER A 327 -25.91 -4.71 -22.81
C SER A 327 -24.92 -5.23 -21.76
N GLN A 328 -25.41 -5.76 -20.63
CA GLN A 328 -24.57 -6.36 -19.60
C GLN A 328 -23.94 -7.68 -20.05
N ARG A 329 -24.65 -8.50 -20.84
CA ARG A 329 -24.08 -9.73 -21.45
C ARG A 329 -22.99 -9.39 -22.48
N ASN A 330 -23.21 -8.35 -23.29
CA ASN A 330 -22.21 -7.85 -24.23
C ASN A 330 -20.96 -7.33 -23.48
N LEU A 331 -21.16 -6.67 -22.35
CA LEU A 331 -20.06 -6.29 -21.47
C LEU A 331 -19.38 -7.52 -20.84
N LEU A 332 -20.11 -8.55 -20.40
CA LEU A 332 -19.51 -9.77 -19.87
C LEU A 332 -18.55 -10.44 -20.88
N ASN A 333 -18.90 -10.35 -22.17
CA ASN A 333 -18.12 -10.81 -23.33
C ASN A 333 -17.53 -12.23 -23.12
N PRO A 334 -18.40 -13.24 -22.94
CA PRO A 334 -17.97 -14.62 -22.71
C PRO A 334 -17.27 -15.20 -23.93
N LYS A 335 -16.30 -16.09 -23.70
CA LYS A 335 -15.68 -16.89 -24.75
C LYS A 335 -16.53 -18.13 -25.08
N GLY A 336 -16.16 -18.85 -26.13
CA GLY A 336 -16.72 -20.16 -26.44
C GLY A 336 -16.62 -21.11 -25.24
N ALA A 337 -17.59 -22.01 -25.11
CA ALA A 337 -17.59 -23.03 -24.06
C ALA A 337 -16.36 -23.94 -24.18
N VAL A 338 -15.87 -24.42 -23.05
CA VAL A 338 -14.74 -25.37 -22.98
C VAL A 338 -15.20 -26.65 -22.30
N ASP A 339 -14.70 -27.80 -22.73
CA ASP A 339 -15.03 -29.08 -22.09
C ASP A 339 -14.20 -29.28 -20.81
N LEU A 340 -14.75 -28.82 -19.68
CA LEU A 340 -14.08 -28.91 -18.37
C LEU A 340 -13.97 -30.36 -17.88
N LEU A 341 -14.82 -31.27 -18.36
CA LEU A 341 -14.79 -32.68 -17.98
C LEU A 341 -13.67 -33.42 -18.71
N GLU A 342 -13.51 -33.19 -20.01
CA GLU A 342 -12.42 -33.75 -20.82
C GLU A 342 -11.07 -33.38 -20.21
N ILE A 343 -10.88 -32.11 -19.85
CA ILE A 343 -9.64 -31.61 -19.24
C ILE A 343 -9.29 -32.38 -17.95
N MET A 344 -10.28 -32.80 -17.17
CA MET A 344 -10.06 -33.53 -15.92
C MET A 344 -9.80 -35.01 -16.11
N ASN A 345 -10.03 -35.54 -17.31
CA ASN A 345 -9.74 -36.92 -17.66
C ASN A 345 -8.34 -37.09 -18.29
N ILE A 346 -7.62 -35.98 -18.53
CA ILE A 346 -6.23 -35.99 -18.96
C ILE A 346 -5.38 -36.49 -17.78
N ARG A 347 -4.88 -37.73 -17.88
CA ARG A 347 -4.01 -38.38 -16.89
C ARG A 347 -2.56 -37.98 -17.04
#